data_AF-A0A1H7DTY5-F1
#
_entry.id   AF-A0A1H7DTY5-F1
#
_cell.length_a   1.000
_cell.length_b   1.000
_cell.length_c   1.000
_cell.angle_alpha   90.00
_cell.angle_beta   90.00
_cell.angle_gamma   90.00
#
_symmetry.space_group_name_H-M   'P 1'
#
loop_
_entity.id
_entity.type
_entity.pdbx_description
1 polymer ?
#
loop_
_entity_poly.entity_id
_entity_poly.type
_entity_poly.pdbx_seq_one_letter_code
_entity_poly.pdbx_strand_id
1 'polypeptide(L)'
;MSRKPTPAPSPIAELRANLDQLIEQTTSTTLSASRRRTLEKEIRGVIEELGSFLNTLDPIRQPSAVFDPSNPKVVGRFVSLALVAQQRHPLAEIPRFYGSGTYAIYYNGPFPLYAPISGSETPIYVGQAAPAINNARTPLEQGPRLCGRLSDHRKNIGTAITTLDLADFQFRSLVVQSGWETAAEDYMIHLFRPIWNSETNILYGLGKHGDDATTRANKRSPWDTLHPGRKWAEKSKEDAKSPATIETELSRHFEEHPVFPDLEHVLASFLDELRQV
;
A
#
# COMPACT_ATOMS: atom_id res chain seq x y z
N MET A 1 -52.34 -0.71 52.69
CA MET A 1 -51.07 -0.12 52.23
C MET A 1 -50.58 -0.91 51.02
N SER A 2 -50.87 -0.47 49.80
CA SER A 2 -50.34 -1.11 48.59
C SER A 2 -48.88 -0.68 48.41
N ARG A 3 -47.96 -1.66 48.45
CA ARG A 3 -46.56 -1.44 48.10
C ARG A 3 -46.50 -0.95 46.65
N LYS A 4 -45.97 0.25 46.43
CA LYS A 4 -45.57 0.70 45.09
C LYS A 4 -44.53 -0.30 44.55
N PRO A 5 -44.68 -0.81 43.32
CA PRO A 5 -43.68 -1.69 42.73
C PRO A 5 -42.36 -0.92 42.63
N THR A 6 -41.28 -1.56 43.06
CA THR A 6 -39.90 -1.06 42.90
C THR A 6 -39.69 -0.77 41.41
N PRO A 7 -39.23 0.44 41.02
CA PRO A 7 -38.99 0.72 39.62
C PRO A 7 -37.90 -0.24 39.12
N ALA A 8 -38.16 -0.91 38.00
CA ALA A 8 -37.16 -1.73 37.34
C ALA A 8 -35.91 -0.87 37.09
N PRO A 9 -34.70 -1.44 37.23
CA PRO A 9 -33.48 -0.70 36.94
C PRO A 9 -33.56 -0.13 35.52
N SER A 10 -33.11 1.12 35.34
CA SER A 10 -33.16 1.69 34.01
C SER A 10 -32.24 0.88 33.09
N PRO A 11 -32.55 0.75 31.79
CA PRO A 11 -31.69 0.03 30.84
C PRO A 11 -30.23 0.52 30.85
N ILE A 12 -29.99 1.79 31.17
CA ILE A 12 -28.65 2.36 31.34
C ILE A 12 -27.94 1.83 32.59
N ALA A 13 -28.67 1.62 33.69
CA ALA A 13 -28.11 1.03 34.90
C ALA A 13 -27.68 -0.43 34.66
N GLU A 14 -28.47 -1.20 33.90
CA GLU A 14 -28.11 -2.57 33.49
C GLU A 14 -26.88 -2.59 32.57
N LEU A 15 -26.82 -1.68 31.59
CA LEU A 15 -25.66 -1.54 30.70
C LEU A 15 -24.38 -1.21 31.49
N ARG A 16 -24.46 -0.31 32.47
CA ARG A 16 -23.33 0.03 33.35
C ARG A 16 -22.87 -1.16 34.18
N ALA A 17 -23.81 -1.90 34.78
CA ALA A 17 -23.48 -3.09 35.56
C ALA A 17 -22.78 -4.17 34.71
N ASN A 18 -23.25 -4.39 33.48
CA ASN A 18 -22.61 -5.32 32.54
C ASN A 18 -21.20 -4.87 32.14
N LEU A 19 -21.00 -3.56 31.93
CA LEU A 19 -19.67 -3.00 31.64
C LEU A 19 -18.71 -3.20 32.82
N ASP A 20 -19.15 -2.92 34.04
CA ASP A 20 -18.34 -3.10 35.26
C ASP A 20 -17.95 -4.58 35.42
N GLN A 21 -18.88 -5.50 35.17
CA GLN A 21 -18.61 -6.94 35.19
C GLN A 21 -17.57 -7.35 34.12
N LEU A 22 -17.67 -6.79 32.91
CA LEU A 22 -16.70 -7.05 31.83
C LEU A 22 -15.29 -6.54 32.20
N ILE A 23 -15.19 -5.35 32.79
CA ILE A 23 -13.93 -4.78 33.27
C ILE A 23 -13.31 -5.67 34.34
N GLU A 24 -14.10 -6.11 35.31
CA GLU A 24 -13.62 -6.98 36.41
C GLU A 24 -13.11 -8.33 35.88
N GLN A 25 -13.86 -8.98 34.98
CA GLN A 25 -13.48 -10.26 34.37
C GLN A 25 -12.20 -10.16 33.54
N THR A 26 -12.00 -9.05 32.84
CA THR A 26 -10.85 -8.85 31.94
C THR A 26 -9.60 -8.35 32.66
N THR A 27 -9.76 -7.69 33.81
CA THR A 27 -8.65 -7.23 34.66
C THR A 27 -8.15 -8.35 35.59
N SER A 28 -9.04 -9.25 36.02
CA SER A 28 -8.69 -10.38 36.91
C SER A 28 -8.08 -11.58 36.18
N THR A 29 -8.16 -11.65 34.85
CA THR A 29 -7.64 -12.78 34.05
C THR A 29 -6.48 -12.38 33.15
N THR A 30 -5.42 -13.21 33.10
CA THR A 30 -4.35 -13.08 32.11
C THR A 30 -4.85 -13.53 30.74
N LEU A 31 -5.42 -12.59 29.97
CA LEU A 31 -5.93 -12.85 28.62
C LEU A 31 -4.78 -13.18 27.65
N SER A 32 -4.94 -14.22 26.83
CA SER A 32 -4.04 -14.54 25.72
C SER A 32 -4.15 -13.48 24.60
N ALA A 33 -3.10 -13.34 23.78
CA ALA A 33 -3.07 -12.34 22.69
C ALA A 33 -4.23 -12.51 21.68
N SER A 34 -4.61 -13.75 21.37
CA SER A 34 -5.75 -14.04 20.48
C SER A 34 -7.07 -13.57 21.09
N ARG A 35 -7.33 -13.91 22.36
CA ARG A 35 -8.55 -13.50 23.07
C ARG A 35 -8.66 -11.98 23.21
N ARG A 36 -7.54 -11.28 23.44
CA ARG A 36 -7.53 -9.80 23.47
C ARG A 36 -7.98 -9.20 22.14
N ARG A 37 -7.48 -9.72 21.00
CA ARG A 37 -7.89 -9.22 19.67
C ARG A 37 -9.38 -9.46 19.39
N THR A 38 -9.89 -10.64 19.75
CA THR A 38 -11.32 -10.94 19.59
C THR A 38 -12.17 -10.00 20.43
N LEU A 39 -11.84 -9.84 21.71
CA LEU A 39 -12.56 -8.95 22.61
C LEU A 39 -12.48 -7.49 22.16
N GLU A 40 -11.32 -7.02 21.71
CA GLU A 40 -11.17 -5.68 21.14
C GLU A 40 -12.10 -5.46 19.94
N LYS A 41 -12.18 -6.45 19.03
CA LYS A 41 -13.08 -6.39 17.87
C LYS A 41 -14.55 -6.31 18.30
N GLU A 42 -14.98 -7.13 19.26
CA GLU A 42 -16.34 -7.13 19.78
C GLU A 42 -16.70 -5.79 20.45
N ILE A 43 -15.81 -5.26 21.29
CA ILE A 43 -16.00 -3.96 21.95
C ILE A 43 -16.12 -2.84 20.93
N ARG A 44 -15.27 -2.84 19.89
CA ARG A 44 -15.36 -1.86 18.80
C ARG A 44 -16.73 -1.92 18.09
N GLY A 45 -17.24 -3.13 17.81
CA GLY A 45 -18.57 -3.32 17.24
C GLY A 45 -19.67 -2.73 18.14
N VAL A 46 -19.63 -2.98 19.45
CA VAL A 46 -20.60 -2.40 20.40
C VAL A 46 -20.50 -0.88 20.46
N ILE A 47 -19.28 -0.31 20.38
CA ILE A 47 -19.08 1.15 20.31
C ILE A 47 -19.73 1.72 19.05
N GLU A 48 -19.59 1.06 17.90
CA GLU A 48 -20.23 1.47 16.64
C GLU A 48 -21.76 1.42 16.74
N GLU A 49 -22.32 0.36 17.32
CA GLU A 49 -23.77 0.23 17.54
C GLU A 49 -24.30 1.32 18.48
N LEU A 50 -23.62 1.56 19.61
CA LEU A 50 -24.00 2.61 20.56
C LEU A 50 -23.87 4.01 19.94
N GLY A 51 -22.82 4.27 19.15
CA GLY A 51 -22.65 5.51 18.41
C GLY A 51 -23.77 5.75 17.40
N SER A 52 -24.15 4.71 16.65
CA SER A 52 -25.29 4.74 15.73
C SER A 52 -26.60 5.04 16.47
N PHE A 53 -26.85 4.37 17.60
CA PHE A 53 -28.02 4.64 18.42
C PHE A 53 -28.04 6.07 18.98
N LEU A 54 -26.91 6.58 19.48
CA LEU A 54 -26.80 7.98 19.93
C LEU A 54 -27.16 8.97 18.81
N ASN A 55 -26.74 8.70 17.56
CA ASN A 55 -27.11 9.52 16.41
C ASN A 55 -28.63 9.51 16.12
N THR A 56 -29.35 8.44 16.49
CA THR A 56 -30.82 8.40 16.35
C THR A 56 -31.57 9.21 17.41
N LEU A 57 -30.93 9.46 18.57
CA LEU A 57 -31.52 10.21 19.68
C LEU A 57 -31.32 11.72 19.52
N ASP A 58 -30.31 12.15 18.75
CA ASP A 58 -30.08 13.56 18.44
C ASP A 58 -31.16 14.06 17.46
N PRO A 59 -32.01 15.03 17.84
CA PRO A 59 -33.01 15.60 16.93
C PRO A 59 -32.36 16.32 15.74
N ILE A 60 -31.07 16.67 15.84
CA ILE A 60 -30.26 17.22 14.77
C ILE A 60 -29.44 16.08 14.16
N ARG A 61 -29.67 15.78 12.88
CA ARG A 61 -28.96 14.69 12.20
C ARG A 61 -27.46 15.00 12.13
N GLN A 62 -26.65 14.10 12.69
CA GLN A 62 -25.22 14.07 12.45
C GLN A 62 -24.94 13.67 10.98
N PRO A 63 -23.86 14.16 10.36
CA PRO A 63 -23.48 13.71 9.03
C PRO A 63 -23.11 12.22 9.06
N SER A 64 -23.41 11.47 8.00
CA SER A 64 -23.08 10.04 7.88
C SER A 64 -21.57 9.79 7.85
N ALA A 65 -20.80 10.79 7.43
CA ALA A 65 -19.34 10.78 7.43
C ALA A 65 -18.77 12.17 7.70
N VAL A 66 -17.59 12.23 8.30
CA VAL A 66 -16.79 13.44 8.43
C VAL A 66 -15.56 13.30 7.55
N PHE A 67 -15.36 14.25 6.64
CA PHE A 67 -14.12 14.31 5.86
C PHE A 67 -13.01 14.91 6.72
N ASP A 68 -12.03 14.08 7.11
CA ASP A 68 -10.85 14.53 7.85
C ASP A 68 -9.67 14.74 6.89
N PRO A 69 -9.33 16.00 6.53
CA PRO A 69 -8.21 16.29 5.63
C PRO A 69 -6.85 15.98 6.25
N SER A 70 -6.78 15.79 7.58
CA SER A 70 -5.53 15.45 8.28
C SER A 70 -5.24 13.95 8.31
N ASN A 71 -6.20 13.12 7.90
CA ASN A 71 -6.04 11.67 7.84
C ASN A 71 -4.93 11.30 6.84
N PRO A 72 -3.87 10.59 7.26
CA PRO A 72 -2.77 10.23 6.38
C PRO A 72 -3.17 9.46 5.12
N LYS A 73 -4.24 8.65 5.18
CA LYS A 73 -4.77 7.95 4.01
C LYS A 73 -5.34 8.92 2.97
N VAL A 74 -6.04 9.96 3.42
CA VAL A 74 -6.59 11.01 2.56
C VAL A 74 -5.46 11.81 1.92
N VAL A 75 -4.44 12.17 2.68
CA VAL A 75 -3.28 12.89 2.13
C VAL A 75 -2.49 12.02 1.14
N GLY A 76 -2.19 10.77 1.49
CA GLY A 76 -1.48 9.83 0.61
C GLY A 76 -2.19 9.64 -0.72
N ARG A 77 -3.52 9.63 -0.70
CA ARG A 77 -4.35 9.62 -1.88
C ARG A 77 -4.20 10.85 -2.76
N PHE A 78 -4.28 12.07 -2.21
CA PHE A 78 -4.05 13.29 -3.00
C PHE A 78 -2.64 13.37 -3.57
N VAL A 79 -1.63 12.92 -2.80
CA VAL A 79 -0.25 12.81 -3.29
C VAL A 79 -0.17 11.84 -4.47
N SER A 80 -0.88 10.71 -4.42
CA SER A 80 -0.91 9.72 -5.49
C SER A 80 -1.57 10.27 -6.75
N LEU A 81 -2.68 11.00 -6.60
CA LEU A 81 -3.33 11.71 -7.69
C LEU A 81 -2.39 12.75 -8.33
N ALA A 82 -1.68 13.53 -7.50
CA ALA A 82 -0.70 14.49 -7.96
C ALA A 82 0.48 13.83 -8.68
N LEU A 83 0.94 12.66 -8.24
CA LEU A 83 1.96 11.88 -8.93
C LEU A 83 1.45 11.44 -10.30
N VAL A 84 0.26 10.84 -10.38
CA VAL A 84 -0.33 10.37 -11.65
C VAL A 84 -0.53 11.52 -12.65
N ALA A 85 -0.79 12.73 -12.19
CA ALA A 85 -0.88 13.91 -13.04
C ALA A 85 0.47 14.37 -13.64
N GLN A 86 1.61 13.87 -13.15
CA GLN A 86 2.92 14.22 -13.70
C GLN A 86 3.14 13.60 -15.09
N GLN A 87 3.98 14.23 -15.89
CA GLN A 87 4.42 13.64 -17.15
C GLN A 87 5.27 12.39 -16.90
N ARG A 88 5.13 11.38 -17.77
CA ARG A 88 6.03 10.23 -17.80
C ARG A 88 7.35 10.61 -18.44
N HIS A 89 8.45 10.18 -17.83
CA HIS A 89 9.81 10.36 -18.34
C HIS A 89 10.46 9.00 -18.64
N PRO A 90 11.34 8.89 -19.65
CA PRO A 90 12.07 7.65 -19.91
C PRO A 90 12.91 7.22 -18.71
N LEU A 91 12.83 5.94 -18.30
CA LEU A 91 13.64 5.43 -17.19
C LEU A 91 15.14 5.37 -17.53
N ALA A 92 15.49 5.35 -18.81
CA ALA A 92 16.87 5.43 -19.29
C ALA A 92 17.54 6.77 -18.93
N GLU A 93 16.77 7.85 -18.81
CA GLU A 93 17.25 9.23 -18.69
C GLU A 93 16.76 9.86 -17.37
N ILE A 94 17.40 9.48 -16.26
CA ILE A 94 17.05 10.03 -14.95
C ILE A 94 17.95 11.23 -14.65
N PRO A 95 17.42 12.48 -14.64
CA PRO A 95 18.20 13.64 -14.24
C PRO A 95 18.59 13.54 -12.75
N ARG A 96 19.69 14.19 -12.38
CA ARG A 96 20.01 14.39 -10.96
C ARG A 96 19.18 15.55 -10.42
N PHE A 97 18.49 15.31 -9.32
CA PHE A 97 17.73 16.34 -8.61
C PHE A 97 17.68 16.04 -7.10
N TYR A 98 17.42 17.09 -6.33
CA TYR A 98 17.19 16.98 -4.89
C TYR A 98 15.73 16.65 -4.59
N GLY A 99 15.49 15.83 -3.57
CA GLY A 99 14.16 15.51 -3.06
C GLY A 99 14.00 14.05 -2.64
N SER A 100 13.21 13.85 -1.60
CA SER A 100 12.60 12.57 -1.21
C SER A 100 11.15 12.54 -1.67
N GLY A 101 10.59 11.35 -1.84
CA GLY A 101 9.21 11.27 -2.29
C GLY A 101 8.74 9.89 -2.72
N THR A 102 7.73 9.90 -3.58
CA THR A 102 7.15 8.71 -4.22
C THR A 102 7.46 8.68 -5.72
N TYR A 103 7.53 7.48 -6.28
CA TYR A 103 7.70 7.25 -7.71
C TYR A 103 6.95 6.01 -8.17
N ALA A 104 6.67 5.97 -9.46
CA ALA A 104 6.04 4.84 -10.13
C ALA A 104 6.77 4.55 -11.45
N ILE A 105 6.95 3.27 -11.76
CA ILE A 105 7.56 2.78 -12.99
C ILE A 105 6.47 2.17 -13.85
N TYR A 106 6.50 2.44 -15.14
CA TYR A 106 5.53 2.02 -16.14
C TYR A 106 6.23 1.22 -17.24
N TYR A 107 5.51 0.27 -17.82
CA TYR A 107 5.99 -0.60 -18.89
C TYR A 107 5.22 -0.34 -20.18
N ASN A 108 5.93 -0.28 -21.31
CA ASN A 108 5.36 -0.07 -22.65
C ASN A 108 5.92 -1.06 -23.68
N GLY A 109 6.57 -2.13 -23.21
CA GLY A 109 7.27 -3.08 -24.09
C GLY A 109 6.43 -4.29 -24.49
N PRO A 110 7.02 -5.21 -25.26
CA PRO A 110 6.32 -6.36 -25.86
C PRO A 110 6.46 -7.67 -25.07
N PHE A 111 7.03 -7.68 -23.86
CA PHE A 111 7.23 -8.91 -23.10
C PHE A 111 5.88 -9.61 -22.84
N PRO A 112 5.66 -10.85 -23.31
CA PRO A 112 4.31 -11.43 -23.40
C PRO A 112 3.52 -11.44 -22.09
N LEU A 113 4.16 -11.76 -20.97
CA LEU A 113 3.49 -11.81 -19.66
C LEU A 113 3.08 -10.43 -19.14
N TYR A 114 3.60 -9.35 -19.73
CA TYR A 114 3.28 -7.96 -19.37
C TYR A 114 2.39 -7.27 -20.40
N ALA A 115 1.89 -8.00 -21.41
CA ALA A 115 1.00 -7.44 -22.41
C ALA A 115 -0.20 -6.67 -21.82
N PRO A 116 -0.87 -7.13 -20.72
CA PRO A 116 -2.00 -6.40 -20.15
C PRO A 116 -1.66 -5.02 -19.59
N ILE A 117 -0.45 -4.79 -19.07
CA ILE A 117 -0.04 -3.50 -18.48
C ILE A 117 0.66 -2.57 -19.46
N SER A 118 1.08 -3.09 -20.62
CA SER A 118 1.84 -2.34 -21.61
C SER A 118 1.04 -1.14 -22.14
N GLY A 119 1.57 0.07 -21.99
CA GLY A 119 0.92 1.30 -22.46
C GLY A 119 -0.22 1.80 -21.56
N SER A 120 -0.54 1.09 -20.48
CA SER A 120 -1.61 1.45 -19.53
C SER A 120 -1.16 2.50 -18.50
N GLU A 121 -2.10 3.03 -17.72
CA GLU A 121 -1.89 3.84 -16.51
C GLU A 121 -1.62 3.04 -15.23
N THR A 122 -1.57 1.71 -15.31
CA THR A 122 -1.13 0.86 -14.20
C THR A 122 0.40 0.78 -14.14
N PRO A 123 1.04 1.27 -13.06
CA PRO A 123 2.48 1.08 -12.86
C PRO A 123 2.81 -0.39 -12.62
N ILE A 124 3.94 -0.84 -13.17
CA ILE A 124 4.49 -2.18 -12.91
C ILE A 124 5.13 -2.27 -11.51
N TYR A 125 5.61 -1.12 -11.01
CA TYR A 125 6.21 -0.97 -9.68
C TYR A 125 5.96 0.42 -9.12
N VAL A 126 5.68 0.50 -7.83
CA VAL A 126 5.58 1.73 -7.05
C VAL A 126 6.58 1.66 -5.92
N GLY A 127 7.22 2.78 -5.61
CA GLY A 127 8.04 2.86 -4.42
C GLY A 127 8.21 4.27 -3.88
N GLN A 128 8.82 4.35 -2.71
CA GLN A 128 9.28 5.61 -2.12
C GLN A 128 10.80 5.69 -1.92
N ALA A 129 11.26 6.91 -1.68
CA ALA A 129 12.62 7.18 -1.26
C ALA A 129 12.65 8.26 -0.16
N ALA A 130 12.64 7.83 1.10
CA ALA A 130 12.65 8.68 2.29
C ALA A 130 14.00 9.42 2.45
N PRO A 131 13.99 10.63 3.03
CA PRO A 131 15.20 11.38 3.32
C PRO A 131 16.07 10.66 4.37
N ALA A 132 17.36 10.96 4.41
CA ALA A 132 18.23 10.47 5.49
C ALA A 132 17.90 11.12 6.84
N ILE A 133 17.31 12.31 6.80
CA ILE A 133 16.90 13.10 7.96
C ILE A 133 15.37 13.15 7.98
N ASN A 134 14.75 12.56 9.01
CA ASN A 134 13.29 12.36 9.08
C ASN A 134 12.47 13.66 8.99
N ASN A 135 13.02 14.79 9.44
CA ASN A 135 12.33 16.09 9.48
C ASN A 135 12.89 17.09 8.45
N ALA A 136 13.55 16.62 7.39
CA ALA A 136 13.98 17.47 6.29
C ALA A 136 12.79 18.26 5.73
N ARG A 137 12.92 19.58 5.61
CA ARG A 137 11.84 20.49 5.19
C ARG A 137 12.03 20.99 3.77
N THR A 138 13.26 20.94 3.26
CA THR A 138 13.60 21.38 1.91
C THR A 138 14.12 20.21 1.07
N PRO A 139 13.96 20.24 -0.26
CA PRO A 139 14.54 19.21 -1.14
C PRO A 139 16.05 19.02 -0.94
N LEU A 140 16.77 20.12 -0.66
CA LEU A 140 18.21 20.08 -0.40
C LEU A 140 18.55 19.24 0.84
N GLU A 141 17.82 19.45 1.94
CA GLU A 141 17.97 18.65 3.17
C GLU A 141 17.56 17.18 2.97
N GLN A 142 16.56 16.95 2.12
CA GLN A 142 16.13 15.58 1.78
C GLN A 142 17.23 14.82 1.03
N GLY A 143 18.03 15.54 0.23
CA GLY A 143 19.10 14.98 -0.60
C GLY A 143 18.58 14.34 -1.89
N PRO A 144 19.46 13.79 -2.75
CA PRO A 144 19.10 13.24 -4.06
C PRO A 144 18.51 11.81 -3.98
N ARG A 145 17.46 11.62 -3.18
CA ARG A 145 16.96 10.28 -2.79
C ARG A 145 16.17 9.62 -3.90
N LEU A 146 15.23 10.34 -4.52
CA LEU A 146 14.41 9.82 -5.61
C LEU A 146 15.26 9.43 -6.82
N CYS A 147 16.09 10.35 -7.33
CA CYS A 147 16.92 10.05 -8.50
C CYS A 147 17.92 8.91 -8.22
N GLY A 148 18.42 8.81 -6.99
CA GLY A 148 19.26 7.69 -6.54
C GLY A 148 18.52 6.36 -6.61
N ARG A 149 17.33 6.28 -6.01
CA ARG A 149 16.52 5.06 -5.97
C ARG A 149 16.06 4.61 -7.36
N LEU A 150 15.59 5.55 -8.19
CA LEU A 150 15.25 5.28 -9.59
C LEU A 150 16.47 4.79 -10.39
N SER A 151 17.65 5.36 -10.14
CA SER A 151 18.89 4.93 -10.80
C SER A 151 19.28 3.51 -10.42
N ASP A 152 19.00 3.06 -9.20
CA ASP A 152 19.24 1.68 -8.80
C ASP A 152 18.28 0.71 -9.49
N HIS A 153 17.00 1.07 -9.60
CA HIS A 153 16.03 0.30 -10.38
C HIS A 153 16.39 0.23 -11.86
N ARG A 154 16.79 1.35 -12.46
CA ARG A 154 17.30 1.42 -13.84
C ARG A 154 18.45 0.44 -14.08
N LYS A 155 19.41 0.38 -13.15
CA LYS A 155 20.53 -0.58 -13.23
C LYS A 155 20.03 -2.02 -13.14
N ASN A 156 19.16 -2.34 -12.19
CA ASN A 156 18.63 -3.69 -12.01
C ASN A 156 17.85 -4.17 -13.24
N ILE A 157 16.92 -3.35 -13.75
CA ILE A 157 16.16 -3.65 -14.97
C ILE A 157 17.10 -3.82 -16.16
N GLY A 158 18.10 -2.93 -16.31
CA GLY A 158 19.09 -3.01 -17.37
C GLY A 158 20.00 -4.25 -17.34
N THR A 159 19.99 -5.06 -16.27
CA THR A 159 20.68 -6.36 -16.27
C THR A 159 19.88 -7.48 -16.91
N ALA A 160 18.55 -7.36 -16.98
CA ALA A 160 17.63 -8.40 -17.45
C ALA A 160 17.47 -8.43 -18.98
N ILE A 161 18.58 -8.28 -19.71
CA ILE A 161 18.63 -8.02 -21.15
C ILE A 161 17.99 -9.10 -22.04
N THR A 162 17.75 -10.29 -21.51
CA THR A 162 17.12 -11.40 -22.24
C THR A 162 15.59 -11.32 -22.24
N THR A 163 15.02 -10.49 -21.38
CA THR A 163 13.56 -10.43 -21.17
C THR A 163 13.01 -9.01 -21.18
N LEU A 164 13.83 -8.01 -20.87
CA LEU A 164 13.43 -6.61 -20.75
C LEU A 164 14.37 -5.71 -21.55
N ASP A 165 13.82 -4.71 -22.23
CA ASP A 165 14.55 -3.56 -22.76
C ASP A 165 14.29 -2.35 -21.86
N LEU A 166 15.36 -1.62 -21.49
CA LEU A 166 15.24 -0.42 -20.67
C LEU A 166 14.46 0.71 -21.38
N ALA A 167 14.49 0.74 -22.72
CA ALA A 167 13.75 1.72 -23.52
C ALA A 167 12.22 1.59 -23.36
N ASP A 168 11.74 0.41 -22.96
CA ASP A 168 10.32 0.13 -22.74
C ASP A 168 9.79 0.68 -21.41
N PHE A 169 10.65 1.28 -20.57
CA PHE A 169 10.28 1.75 -19.24
C PHE A 169 10.22 3.26 -19.14
N GLN A 170 9.18 3.72 -18.46
CA GLN A 170 9.01 5.12 -18.08
C GLN A 170 8.80 5.22 -16.58
N PHE A 171 8.92 6.43 -16.04
CA PHE A 171 8.62 6.68 -14.64
C PHE A 171 7.91 8.03 -14.44
N ARG A 172 7.21 8.13 -13.31
CA ARG A 172 6.82 9.39 -12.68
C ARG A 172 7.50 9.47 -11.32
N SER A 173 7.83 10.67 -10.88
CA SER A 173 8.31 10.92 -9.52
C SER A 173 7.78 12.23 -9.00
N LEU A 174 7.45 12.28 -7.72
CA LEU A 174 6.97 13.47 -7.05
C LEU A 174 7.74 13.66 -5.74
N VAL A 175 8.43 14.80 -5.64
CA VAL A 175 9.04 15.23 -4.38
C VAL A 175 7.90 15.63 -3.44
N VAL A 176 7.87 15.05 -2.24
CA VAL A 176 6.87 15.40 -1.23
C VAL A 176 7.54 15.79 0.07
N GLN A 177 6.80 16.45 0.95
CA GLN A 177 7.29 16.76 2.28
C GLN A 177 7.50 15.47 3.08
N SER A 178 8.59 15.44 3.84
CA SER A 178 8.99 14.28 4.64
C SER A 178 7.88 13.82 5.59
N GLY A 179 7.59 12.52 5.57
CA GLY A 179 6.53 11.89 6.37
C GLY A 179 5.29 11.50 5.56
N TRP A 180 5.15 11.98 4.32
CA TRP A 180 4.02 11.65 3.45
C TRP A 180 4.32 10.57 2.42
N GLU A 181 5.60 10.20 2.25
CA GLU A 181 6.02 9.24 1.24
C GLU A 181 5.39 7.86 1.42
N THR A 182 5.35 7.35 2.65
CA THR A 182 4.81 6.02 2.97
C THR A 182 3.31 5.95 2.72
N ALA A 183 2.54 6.94 3.16
CA ALA A 183 1.09 6.94 2.96
C ALA A 183 0.72 6.99 1.47
N ALA A 184 1.52 7.69 0.65
CA ALA A 184 1.34 7.72 -0.80
C ALA A 184 1.69 6.37 -1.46
N GLU A 185 2.84 5.80 -1.11
CA GLU A 185 3.25 4.46 -1.58
C GLU A 185 2.19 3.40 -1.24
N ASP A 186 1.75 3.35 0.03
CA ASP A 186 0.75 2.40 0.50
C ASP A 186 -0.57 2.53 -0.29
N TYR A 187 -1.04 3.76 -0.51
CA TYR A 187 -2.25 4.00 -1.28
C TYR A 187 -2.10 3.56 -2.73
N MET A 188 -1.00 3.92 -3.38
CA MET A 188 -0.75 3.52 -4.77
C MET A 188 -0.63 2.01 -4.94
N ILE A 189 0.02 1.32 -4.00
CA ILE A 189 0.11 -0.14 -4.01
C ILE A 189 -1.28 -0.75 -3.82
N HIS A 190 -2.11 -0.18 -2.95
CA HIS A 190 -3.50 -0.60 -2.76
C HIS A 190 -4.35 -0.43 -4.03
N LEU A 191 -4.23 0.73 -4.68
CA LEU A 191 -5.02 1.10 -5.86
C LEU A 191 -4.59 0.29 -7.10
N PHE A 192 -3.30 0.29 -7.41
CA PHE A 192 -2.79 -0.25 -8.67
C PHE A 192 -2.38 -1.71 -8.63
N ARG A 193 -2.16 -2.26 -7.43
CA ARG A 193 -1.66 -3.63 -7.20
C ARG A 193 -0.48 -4.00 -8.12
N PRO A 194 0.65 -3.26 -8.08
CA PRO A 194 1.72 -3.43 -9.05
C PRO A 194 2.37 -4.81 -8.94
N ILE A 195 2.54 -5.50 -10.06
CA ILE A 195 3.00 -6.90 -10.07
C ILE A 195 4.41 -7.09 -9.48
N TRP A 196 5.29 -6.08 -9.50
CA TRP A 196 6.65 -6.15 -8.95
C TRP A 196 6.76 -5.78 -7.47
N ASN A 197 5.69 -5.28 -6.87
CA ASN A 197 5.64 -4.93 -5.46
C ASN A 197 5.54 -6.18 -4.58
N SER A 198 6.12 -6.15 -3.38
CA SER A 198 6.08 -7.29 -2.44
C SER A 198 4.68 -7.66 -2.00
N GLU A 199 3.79 -6.66 -1.97
CA GLU A 199 2.45 -6.72 -1.42
C GLU A 199 1.50 -7.54 -2.30
N THR A 200 1.79 -7.67 -3.60
CA THR A 200 1.05 -8.57 -4.50
C THR A 200 1.54 -10.02 -4.38
N ASN A 201 2.74 -10.22 -3.83
CA ASN A 201 3.38 -11.52 -3.69
C ASN A 201 3.52 -12.27 -5.04
N ILE A 202 3.63 -11.58 -6.18
CA ILE A 202 3.79 -12.23 -7.50
C ILE A 202 5.25 -12.18 -7.95
N LEU A 203 5.74 -10.99 -8.30
CA LEU A 203 7.09 -10.75 -8.80
C LEU A 203 7.93 -9.88 -7.86
N TYR A 204 7.95 -10.24 -6.58
CA TYR A 204 8.79 -9.55 -5.61
C TYR A 204 10.29 -9.78 -5.88
N GLY A 205 11.13 -8.81 -5.51
CA GLY A 205 12.59 -8.95 -5.50
C GLY A 205 13.37 -7.90 -6.28
N LEU A 206 12.72 -7.03 -7.07
CA LEU A 206 13.40 -5.93 -7.75
C LEU A 206 14.15 -5.01 -6.77
N GLY A 207 13.49 -4.62 -5.67
CA GLY A 207 14.03 -3.69 -4.67
C GLY A 207 15.11 -4.27 -3.73
N LYS A 208 15.51 -5.54 -3.89
CA LYS A 208 16.57 -6.16 -3.10
C LYS A 208 17.94 -5.62 -3.54
N HIS A 209 18.71 -5.13 -2.56
CA HIS A 209 20.12 -4.83 -2.73
C HIS A 209 20.93 -6.09 -2.44
N GLY A 210 22.04 -6.28 -3.15
CA GLY A 210 22.85 -7.48 -3.03
C GLY A 210 23.55 -7.55 -1.69
N ASP A 211 22.94 -8.19 -0.69
CA ASP A 211 23.63 -8.54 0.55
C ASP A 211 24.63 -9.67 0.30
N ASP A 212 25.75 -9.62 1.02
CA ASP A 212 26.91 -10.49 0.88
C ASP A 212 26.56 -11.98 0.83
N ALA A 213 27.27 -12.69 -0.05
CA ALA A 213 27.00 -14.06 -0.46
C ALA A 213 27.09 -15.13 0.66
N THR A 214 27.52 -14.76 1.87
CA THR A 214 27.74 -15.69 2.99
C THR A 214 26.48 -15.95 3.83
N THR A 215 25.40 -15.19 3.65
CA THR A 215 24.16 -15.33 4.44
C THR A 215 23.07 -16.21 3.81
N ARG A 216 23.27 -16.75 2.59
CA ARG A 216 22.13 -17.22 1.78
C ARG A 216 21.84 -18.73 1.87
N ALA A 217 20.86 -19.04 2.72
CA ALA A 217 19.91 -20.14 2.52
C ALA A 217 18.64 -19.70 1.74
N ASN A 218 18.62 -18.47 1.19
CA ASN A 218 17.41 -17.88 0.59
C ASN A 218 17.27 -18.22 -0.90
N LYS A 219 16.06 -18.65 -1.29
CA LYS A 219 15.65 -18.94 -2.68
C LYS A 219 15.77 -17.69 -3.58
N ARG A 220 16.00 -17.90 -4.88
CA ARG A 220 15.96 -16.85 -5.93
C ARG A 220 14.58 -16.21 -5.96
N SER A 221 14.53 -14.88 -6.04
CA SER A 221 13.25 -14.17 -6.02
C SER A 221 12.45 -14.42 -7.32
N PRO A 222 11.11 -14.38 -7.31
CA PRO A 222 10.33 -14.57 -8.53
C PRO A 222 10.69 -13.57 -9.64
N TRP A 223 11.03 -12.32 -9.27
CA TRP A 223 11.55 -11.35 -10.25
C TRP A 223 12.83 -11.85 -10.91
N ASP A 224 13.81 -12.35 -10.13
CA ASP A 224 15.06 -12.91 -10.66
C ASP A 224 14.86 -14.22 -11.43
N THR A 225 13.85 -15.01 -11.08
CA THR A 225 13.49 -16.23 -11.82
C THR A 225 12.99 -15.88 -13.22
N LEU A 226 12.12 -14.86 -13.31
CA LEU A 226 11.56 -14.44 -14.59
C LEU A 226 12.51 -13.58 -15.41
N HIS A 227 13.36 -12.79 -14.75
CA HIS A 227 14.28 -11.81 -15.34
C HIS A 227 15.73 -12.08 -14.92
N PRO A 228 16.38 -13.11 -15.51
CA PRO A 228 17.76 -13.42 -15.18
C PRO A 228 18.71 -12.32 -15.66
N GLY A 229 19.79 -12.08 -14.91
CA GLY A 229 20.84 -11.11 -15.28
C GLY A 229 21.62 -10.52 -14.10
N ARG A 230 21.02 -10.52 -12.90
CA ARG A 230 21.73 -10.09 -11.67
C ARG A 230 22.68 -11.20 -11.21
N LYS A 231 23.98 -10.98 -11.36
CA LYS A 231 25.06 -11.94 -10.96
C LYS A 231 24.92 -12.52 -9.56
N TRP A 232 24.38 -11.76 -8.61
CA TRP A 232 24.19 -12.26 -7.24
C TRP A 232 23.03 -13.24 -7.10
N ALA A 233 22.04 -13.21 -8.00
CA ALA A 233 20.87 -14.09 -8.00
C ALA A 233 21.16 -15.45 -8.67
N GLU A 234 22.16 -15.49 -9.56
CA GLU A 234 22.67 -16.72 -10.18
C GLU A 234 23.24 -17.69 -9.15
N LYS A 235 23.77 -17.16 -8.03
CA LYS A 235 24.33 -17.97 -6.93
C LYS A 235 23.27 -18.78 -6.16
N SER A 236 22.00 -18.40 -6.25
CA SER A 236 20.90 -19.14 -5.62
C SER A 236 20.60 -20.43 -6.40
N LYS A 237 20.52 -21.56 -5.69
CA LYS A 237 20.33 -22.89 -6.28
C LYS A 237 18.86 -23.28 -6.49
N GLU A 238 17.93 -22.60 -5.84
CA GLU A 238 16.50 -22.91 -5.88
C GLU A 238 15.69 -21.63 -6.11
N ASP A 239 14.64 -21.71 -6.93
CA ASP A 239 13.70 -20.62 -7.18
C ASP A 239 12.58 -20.60 -6.15
N ALA A 240 12.16 -19.41 -5.72
CA ALA A 240 11.02 -19.28 -4.81
C ALA A 240 9.69 -19.67 -5.48
N LYS A 241 9.59 -19.41 -6.79
CA LYS A 241 8.46 -19.76 -7.65
C LYS A 241 8.98 -20.21 -9.01
N SER A 242 8.33 -21.18 -9.64
CA SER A 242 8.65 -21.59 -11.01
C SER A 242 8.06 -20.59 -12.04
N PRO A 243 8.61 -20.50 -13.26
CA PRO A 243 8.03 -19.67 -14.31
C PRO A 243 6.54 -19.94 -14.59
N ALA A 244 6.14 -21.22 -14.60
CA ALA A 244 4.73 -21.60 -14.82
C ALA A 244 3.80 -21.13 -13.69
N THR A 245 4.29 -21.16 -12.44
CA THR A 245 3.55 -20.61 -11.30
C THR A 245 3.39 -19.11 -11.42
N ILE A 246 4.45 -18.39 -11.81
CA ILE A 246 4.42 -16.94 -12.02
C ILE A 246 3.43 -16.56 -13.13
N GLU A 247 3.44 -17.27 -14.26
CA GLU A 247 2.51 -17.05 -15.37
C GLU A 247 1.04 -17.24 -14.95
N THR A 248 0.75 -18.30 -14.18
CA THR A 248 -0.59 -18.56 -13.66
C THR A 248 -1.04 -17.45 -12.70
N GLU A 249 -0.15 -17.01 -11.80
CA GLU A 249 -0.44 -15.94 -10.85
C GLU A 249 -0.65 -14.59 -11.53
N LEU A 250 0.14 -14.26 -12.55
CA LEU A 250 -0.04 -13.04 -13.35
C LEU A 250 -1.36 -13.04 -14.11
N SER A 251 -1.72 -14.17 -14.73
CA SER A 251 -2.98 -14.29 -15.48
C SER A 251 -4.17 -14.05 -14.56
N ARG A 252 -4.23 -14.75 -13.42
CA ARG A 252 -5.27 -14.53 -12.40
C ARG A 252 -5.27 -13.10 -11.87
N HIS A 253 -4.10 -12.51 -11.64
CA HIS A 253 -4.00 -11.15 -11.12
C HIS A 253 -4.62 -10.12 -12.06
N PHE A 254 -4.37 -10.23 -13.37
CA PHE A 254 -4.97 -9.31 -14.34
C PHE A 254 -6.47 -9.54 -14.56
N GLU A 255 -6.98 -10.74 -14.28
CA GLU A 255 -8.42 -11.02 -14.24
C GLU A 255 -9.09 -10.41 -13.00
N GLU A 256 -8.50 -10.56 -11.82
CA GLU A 256 -9.03 -10.07 -10.55
C GLU A 256 -8.85 -8.55 -10.36
N HIS A 257 -7.79 -7.99 -10.94
CA HIS A 257 -7.41 -6.59 -10.85
C HIS A 257 -7.11 -6.02 -12.25
N PRO A 258 -8.17 -5.65 -13.01
CA PRO A 258 -8.00 -5.04 -14.32
C PRO A 258 -7.12 -3.80 -14.27
N VAL A 259 -6.31 -3.60 -15.30
CA VAL A 259 -5.44 -2.43 -15.42
C VAL A 259 -6.27 -1.16 -15.65
N PHE A 260 -5.71 -0.02 -15.30
CA PHE A 260 -6.25 1.27 -15.69
C PHE A 260 -5.71 1.61 -17.09
N PRO A 261 -6.53 1.60 -18.15
CA PRO A 261 -6.03 1.80 -19.50
C PRO A 261 -5.54 3.24 -19.74
N ASP A 262 -6.15 4.22 -19.06
CA ASP A 262 -5.87 5.64 -19.22
C ASP A 262 -6.12 6.43 -17.93
N LEU A 263 -5.85 7.73 -17.98
CA LEU A 263 -5.96 8.63 -16.84
C LEU A 263 -7.41 8.80 -16.39
N GLU A 264 -8.38 8.75 -17.30
CA GLU A 264 -9.80 8.92 -16.98
C GLU A 264 -10.28 7.80 -16.06
N HIS A 265 -9.88 6.56 -16.33
CA HIS A 265 -10.22 5.41 -15.48
C HIS A 265 -9.59 5.52 -14.09
N VAL A 266 -8.35 6.01 -14.00
CA VAL A 266 -7.71 6.29 -12.71
C VAL A 266 -8.52 7.35 -11.95
N LEU A 267 -8.82 8.49 -12.59
CA LEU A 267 -9.59 9.57 -11.98
C LEU A 267 -10.99 9.13 -11.53
N ALA A 268 -11.67 8.30 -12.31
CA ALA A 268 -12.97 7.75 -11.96
C ALA A 268 -12.90 6.91 -10.67
N SER A 269 -11.91 6.01 -10.57
CA SER A 269 -11.67 5.23 -9.34
C SER A 269 -11.34 6.14 -8.14
N PHE A 270 -10.55 7.19 -8.35
CA PHE A 270 -10.31 8.23 -7.33
C PHE A 270 -11.59 9.00 -6.94
N LEU A 271 -12.55 9.22 -7.83
CA LEU A 271 -13.78 9.89 -7.45
C LEU A 271 -14.72 8.93 -6.71
N ASP A 272 -14.82 7.68 -7.13
CA ASP A 272 -15.70 6.68 -6.53
C ASP A 272 -15.34 6.40 -5.07
N GLU A 273 -14.06 6.18 -4.76
CA GLU A 273 -13.59 5.97 -3.38
C GLU A 273 -13.68 7.27 -2.53
N LEU A 274 -13.84 8.47 -3.12
CA LEU A 274 -14.04 9.73 -2.35
C LEU A 274 -15.51 9.93 -1.97
N ARG A 275 -16.45 9.23 -2.61
CA ARG A 275 -17.87 9.36 -2.29
C ARG A 275 -18.12 8.87 -0.88
N GLN A 276 -18.61 9.78 -0.05
CA GLN A 276 -19.16 9.48 1.27
C GLN A 276 -20.60 8.99 1.05
N VAL A 277 -20.77 7.67 0.95
CA VAL A 277 -22.10 7.03 0.91
C VAL A 277 -22.60 6.83 2.33
#